data_AF-X1E130-F1
#
_entry.id   AF-X1E130-F1
#
_cell.length_a   1.000
_cell.length_b   1.000
_cell.length_c   1.000
_cell.angle_alpha   90.00
_cell.angle_beta   90.00
_cell.angle_gamma   90.00
#
_symmetry.space_group_name_H-M   'P 1'
#
loop_
_entity.id
_entity.type
_entity.pdbx_description
1 polymer ?
#
loop_
_entity_poly.entity_id
_entity_poly.type
_entity_poly.pdbx_seq_one_letter_code
_entity_poly.pdbx_strand_id
1 'polypeptide(L)'
;MRKIDRGKVNKFFLFLGICIFSLLISTNNILGAEKQPILRVGIFLNQTEINISGDGSFKIYNLKSNNLISEEHNKIVKLLPHDKGIEILGRGVYSGPIKIIPVGNTKVIVIVNGQKYRYRGNIEVDIDKEYRKLNVINIIGIEEYLYGVLKKEISPRWPAEALKAQAVAARTFAIFNMNKYIDKGYNICASTNSQAYGGVNHEDPLTNKAVDETRGVIITYKGKPINAVYHSDSGGYTENSENVWGSFLLLVQVHFPDNNQLEL
;
A
#
# COMPACT_ATOMS: atom_id res chain seq x y z
N MET A 1 -86.41 -6.85 30.58
CA MET A 1 -86.89 -5.64 31.27
C MET A 1 -85.72 -4.99 31.99
N ARG A 2 -85.34 -3.76 31.59
CA ARG A 2 -84.39 -2.85 32.26
C ARG A 2 -82.92 -3.30 32.29
N LYS A 3 -81.90 -2.47 32.04
CA LYS A 3 -81.81 -1.06 31.67
C LYS A 3 -80.40 -0.89 31.09
N ILE A 4 -80.31 -0.19 29.96
CA ILE A 4 -79.08 0.45 29.52
C ILE A 4 -78.84 1.60 30.49
N ASP A 5 -77.64 1.70 31.06
CA ASP A 5 -77.20 2.92 31.72
C ASP A 5 -75.95 3.48 31.03
N ARG A 6 -76.09 4.73 30.60
CA ARG A 6 -75.05 5.55 29.99
C ARG A 6 -74.48 6.42 31.10
N GLY A 7 -73.16 6.41 31.26
CA GLY A 7 -72.47 7.59 31.77
C GLY A 7 -71.42 7.31 32.83
N LYS A 8 -70.17 7.21 32.38
CA LYS A 8 -69.11 8.05 32.93
C LYS A 8 -67.96 8.13 31.93
N VAL A 9 -67.94 9.25 31.22
CA VAL A 9 -66.75 9.76 30.54
C VAL A 9 -65.76 10.11 31.65
N ASN A 10 -64.63 9.42 31.71
CA ASN A 10 -63.41 10.00 32.26
C ASN A 10 -62.24 9.62 31.37
N LYS A 11 -61.56 10.68 30.94
CA LYS A 11 -60.41 10.70 30.04
C LYS A 11 -59.30 9.80 30.58
N PHE A 12 -58.86 8.85 29.76
CA PHE A 12 -57.44 8.51 29.71
C PHE A 12 -57.08 8.11 28.29
N PHE A 13 -56.38 9.01 27.61
CA PHE A 13 -55.69 8.76 26.36
C PHE A 13 -54.63 7.67 26.61
N LEU A 14 -54.78 6.51 25.98
CA LEU A 14 -53.62 5.71 25.60
C LEU A 14 -53.93 5.07 24.24
N PHE A 15 -53.68 5.84 23.19
CA PHE A 15 -53.71 5.36 21.83
C PHE A 15 -52.51 4.41 21.63
N LEU A 16 -52.86 3.19 21.28
CA LEU A 16 -52.13 2.22 20.47
C LEU A 16 -50.85 2.78 19.80
N GLY A 17 -49.69 2.54 20.41
CA GLY A 17 -48.38 2.68 19.79
C GLY A 17 -47.82 1.31 19.49
N ILE A 18 -48.20 0.74 18.35
CA ILE A 18 -47.51 -0.41 17.75
C ILE A 18 -46.09 0.05 17.42
N CYS A 19 -45.15 -0.18 18.33
CA CYS A 19 -43.73 -0.16 17.99
C CYS A 19 -43.44 -1.44 17.20
N ILE A 20 -43.68 -1.39 15.89
CA ILE A 20 -42.94 -2.21 14.93
C ILE A 20 -41.48 -1.79 15.10
N PHE A 21 -40.77 -2.48 15.99
CA PHE A 21 -39.32 -2.45 16.00
C PHE A 21 -38.93 -3.23 14.75
N SER A 22 -38.81 -2.49 13.64
CA SER A 22 -38.24 -2.98 12.40
C SER A 22 -36.86 -3.53 12.74
N LEU A 23 -36.78 -4.85 12.89
CA LEU A 23 -35.55 -5.61 12.75
C LEU A 23 -35.06 -5.33 11.32
N LEU A 24 -34.32 -4.24 11.14
CA LEU A 24 -33.32 -4.15 10.09
C LEU A 24 -32.21 -5.11 10.50
N ILE A 25 -32.49 -6.41 10.32
CA ILE A 25 -31.45 -7.39 10.03
C ILE A 25 -30.82 -6.84 8.76
N SER A 26 -29.76 -6.05 8.91
CA SER A 26 -28.85 -5.76 7.81
C SER A 26 -28.38 -7.12 7.34
N THR A 27 -28.97 -7.57 6.24
CA THR A 27 -28.57 -8.76 5.53
C THR A 27 -27.08 -8.66 5.33
N ASN A 28 -26.36 -9.64 5.88
CA ASN A 28 -24.95 -9.86 5.60
C ASN A 28 -24.78 -9.94 4.09
N ASN A 29 -24.47 -8.80 3.47
CA ASN A 29 -23.81 -8.80 2.19
C ASN A 29 -22.45 -9.43 2.49
N ILE A 30 -22.33 -10.73 2.21
CA ILE A 30 -21.04 -11.36 1.95
C ILE A 30 -20.51 -10.65 0.71
N LEU A 31 -19.94 -9.48 0.94
CA LEU A 31 -19.14 -8.75 -0.03
C LEU A 31 -17.95 -9.66 -0.31
N GLY A 32 -17.92 -10.20 -1.53
CA GLY A 32 -16.73 -10.87 -2.05
C GLY A 32 -15.53 -9.98 -1.80
N ALA A 33 -14.42 -10.60 -1.37
CA ALA A 33 -13.17 -9.91 -1.03
C ALA A 33 -12.88 -8.81 -2.07
N GLU A 34 -13.07 -7.54 -1.69
CA GLU A 34 -12.72 -6.44 -2.57
C GLU A 34 -11.26 -6.60 -2.96
N LYS A 35 -11.03 -6.66 -4.27
CA LYS A 35 -9.70 -6.90 -4.82
C LYS A 35 -8.81 -5.74 -4.40
N GLN A 36 -7.87 -6.02 -3.51
CA GLN A 36 -7.01 -5.00 -2.92
C GLN A 36 -6.26 -4.20 -4.00
N PRO A 37 -6.04 -2.89 -3.79
CA PRO A 37 -5.26 -2.08 -4.72
C PRO A 37 -3.87 -2.69 -4.96
N ILE A 38 -3.49 -2.78 -6.23
CA ILE A 38 -2.15 -3.19 -6.66
C ILE A 38 -1.31 -1.94 -6.88
N LEU A 39 -0.20 -1.83 -6.15
CA LEU A 39 0.78 -0.77 -6.29
C LEU A 39 1.90 -1.17 -7.24
N ARG A 40 2.35 -0.20 -8.03
CA ARG A 40 3.58 -0.23 -8.82
C ARG A 40 4.60 0.65 -8.12
N VAL A 41 5.57 0.07 -7.45
CA VAL A 41 6.56 0.82 -6.64
C VAL A 41 7.89 0.85 -7.37
N GLY A 42 8.36 2.02 -7.79
CA GLY A 42 9.71 2.19 -8.32
C GLY A 42 10.74 1.96 -7.22
N ILE A 43 11.48 0.85 -7.27
CA ILE A 43 12.42 0.43 -6.21
C ILE A 43 13.87 0.81 -6.53
N PHE A 44 14.31 0.61 -7.77
CA PHE A 44 15.64 1.01 -8.23
C PHE A 44 15.49 1.69 -9.58
N LEU A 45 15.76 2.99 -9.62
CA LEU A 45 15.57 3.81 -10.81
C LEU A 45 16.92 4.10 -11.48
N ASN A 46 16.93 4.22 -12.80
CA ASN A 46 18.08 4.63 -13.59
C ASN A 46 19.34 3.76 -13.38
N GLN A 47 19.17 2.43 -13.39
CA GLN A 47 20.24 1.47 -13.25
C GLN A 47 20.89 1.12 -14.60
N THR A 48 22.22 1.00 -14.64
CA THR A 48 22.94 0.56 -15.85
C THR A 48 22.99 -0.95 -16.01
N GLU A 49 22.70 -1.68 -14.94
CA GLU A 49 22.51 -3.12 -14.95
C GLU A 49 21.62 -3.52 -13.77
N ILE A 50 20.92 -4.65 -13.90
CA ILE A 50 20.22 -5.27 -12.78
C ILE A 50 20.41 -6.77 -12.83
N ASN A 51 20.64 -7.39 -11.68
CA ASN A 51 20.68 -8.84 -11.58
C ASN A 51 19.43 -9.31 -10.82
N ILE A 52 18.70 -10.27 -11.39
CA ILE A 52 17.49 -10.84 -10.81
C ILE A 52 17.74 -12.30 -10.46
N SER A 53 17.22 -12.73 -9.32
CA SER A 53 17.18 -14.12 -8.91
C SER A 53 15.89 -14.38 -8.10
N GLY A 54 15.79 -15.54 -7.47
CA GLY A 54 14.74 -15.88 -6.53
C GLY A 54 15.26 -16.90 -5.54
N ASP A 55 14.67 -16.96 -4.35
CA ASP A 55 14.89 -18.05 -3.37
C ASP A 55 14.07 -19.32 -3.69
N GLY A 56 13.69 -19.46 -4.95
CA GLY A 56 12.85 -20.51 -5.50
C GLY A 56 12.74 -20.36 -7.02
N SER A 57 11.62 -20.84 -7.58
CA SER A 57 11.37 -20.76 -9.02
C SER A 57 10.68 -19.45 -9.40
N PHE A 58 11.06 -18.90 -10.55
CA PHE A 58 10.44 -17.71 -11.12
C PHE A 58 10.41 -17.78 -12.65
N LYS A 59 9.41 -17.14 -13.24
CA LYS A 59 9.21 -17.06 -14.69
C LYS A 59 9.51 -15.66 -15.18
N ILE A 60 10.18 -15.58 -16.33
CA ILE A 60 10.50 -14.32 -17.01
C ILE A 60 9.67 -14.22 -18.27
N TYR A 61 8.94 -13.12 -18.42
CA TYR A 61 8.09 -12.82 -19.57
C TYR A 61 8.53 -11.52 -20.25
N ASN A 62 8.41 -11.47 -21.57
CA ASN A 62 8.39 -10.20 -22.27
C ASN A 62 6.95 -9.66 -22.28
N LEU A 63 6.71 -8.50 -21.65
CA LEU A 63 5.35 -7.97 -21.51
C LEU A 63 4.74 -7.52 -22.83
N LYS A 64 5.55 -7.06 -23.78
CA LYS A 64 5.05 -6.58 -25.07
C LYS A 64 4.51 -7.71 -25.95
N SER A 65 5.21 -8.84 -26.02
CA SER A 65 4.80 -10.03 -26.78
C SER A 65 3.95 -11.00 -25.97
N ASN A 66 3.88 -10.83 -24.64
CA ASN A 66 3.25 -11.75 -23.70
C ASN A 66 3.83 -13.18 -23.74
N ASN A 67 5.07 -13.34 -24.22
CA ASN A 67 5.73 -14.63 -24.33
C ASN A 67 6.59 -14.93 -23.10
N LEU A 68 6.56 -16.20 -22.67
CA LEU A 68 7.51 -16.73 -21.70
C LEU A 68 8.90 -16.77 -22.35
N ILE A 69 9.87 -16.12 -21.72
CA ILE A 69 11.28 -16.14 -22.13
C ILE A 69 11.97 -17.35 -21.51
N SER A 70 11.82 -17.52 -20.19
CA SER A 70 12.41 -18.64 -19.48
C SER A 70 11.78 -18.85 -18.12
N GLU A 71 11.99 -20.04 -17.56
CA GLU A 71 11.73 -20.36 -16.17
C GLU A 71 13.06 -20.70 -15.51
N GLU A 72 13.31 -20.10 -14.35
CA GLU A 72 14.59 -20.17 -13.65
C GLU A 72 14.36 -20.65 -12.22
N HIS A 73 15.36 -21.31 -11.64
CA HIS A 73 15.34 -21.77 -10.27
C HIS A 73 16.66 -21.42 -9.59
N ASN A 74 16.62 -20.56 -8.57
CA ASN A 74 17.81 -20.13 -7.80
C ASN A 74 19.00 -19.61 -8.64
N LYS A 75 18.73 -19.16 -9.88
CA LYS A 75 19.74 -18.70 -10.83
C LYS A 75 19.75 -17.18 -10.91
N ILE A 76 20.93 -16.59 -11.09
CA ILE A 76 21.08 -15.16 -11.34
C ILE A 76 20.93 -14.91 -12.84
N VAL A 77 20.10 -13.94 -13.18
CA VAL A 77 19.85 -13.46 -14.54
C VAL A 77 20.23 -11.98 -14.59
N LYS A 78 21.20 -11.63 -15.43
CA LYS A 78 21.63 -10.25 -15.64
C LYS A 78 20.82 -9.61 -16.76
N LEU A 79 20.31 -8.42 -16.50
CA LEU A 79 19.59 -7.57 -17.44
C LEU A 79 20.38 -6.29 -17.66
N LEU A 80 20.50 -5.88 -18.93
CA LEU A 80 21.22 -4.70 -19.38
C LEU A 80 20.33 -3.83 -20.28
N PRO A 81 20.46 -2.50 -20.23
CA PRO A 81 19.83 -1.63 -21.21
C PRO A 81 20.45 -1.87 -22.59
N HIS A 82 19.63 -1.90 -23.63
CA HIS A 82 20.06 -2.08 -25.02
C HIS A 82 19.21 -1.16 -25.94
N ASP A 83 19.76 -0.76 -27.09
CA ASP A 83 19.09 0.20 -27.99
C ASP A 83 17.70 -0.25 -28.44
N LYS A 84 17.54 -1.56 -28.65
CA LYS A 84 16.27 -2.21 -29.07
C LYS A 84 15.36 -2.64 -27.91
N GLY A 85 15.75 -2.43 -26.66
CA GLY A 85 15.00 -2.90 -25.49
C GLY A 85 15.92 -3.40 -24.39
N ILE A 86 15.55 -4.47 -23.70
CA ILE A 86 16.32 -5.01 -22.58
C ILE A 86 17.05 -6.26 -23.05
N GLU A 87 18.37 -6.29 -22.88
CA GLU A 87 19.15 -7.50 -23.06
C GLU A 87 19.07 -8.35 -21.78
N ILE A 88 18.75 -9.63 -21.96
CA ILE A 88 18.88 -10.63 -20.92
C ILE A 88 20.09 -11.49 -21.28
N LEU A 89 21.14 -11.41 -20.47
CA LEU A 89 22.42 -12.03 -20.78
C LEU A 89 22.26 -13.55 -20.98
N GLY A 90 22.71 -14.03 -22.14
CA GLY A 90 22.60 -15.44 -22.54
C GLY A 90 21.21 -15.87 -23.06
N ARG A 91 20.25 -14.94 -23.24
CA ARG A 91 18.91 -15.24 -23.80
C ARG A 91 18.55 -14.38 -25.00
N GLY A 92 19.00 -13.11 -25.01
CA GLY A 92 18.83 -12.22 -26.15
C GLY A 92 18.28 -10.84 -25.77
N VAL A 93 17.90 -10.07 -26.79
CA VAL A 93 17.39 -8.71 -26.64
C VAL A 93 15.88 -8.69 -26.91
N TYR A 94 15.13 -8.07 -26.00
CA TYR A 94 13.69 -8.06 -26.04
C TYR A 94 13.15 -6.62 -26.01
N SER A 95 12.25 -6.30 -26.94
CA SER A 95 11.61 -4.98 -26.96
C SER A 95 10.51 -4.89 -25.89
N GLY A 96 10.46 -3.77 -25.17
CA GLY A 96 9.47 -3.52 -24.11
C GLY A 96 9.84 -4.12 -22.75
N PRO A 97 8.97 -3.96 -21.73
CA PRO A 97 9.29 -4.33 -20.36
C PRO A 97 9.43 -5.84 -20.16
N ILE A 98 10.24 -6.22 -19.19
CA ILE A 98 10.43 -7.60 -18.73
C ILE A 98 9.72 -7.80 -17.41
N LYS A 99 8.86 -8.82 -17.30
CA LYS A 99 8.17 -9.17 -16.06
C LYS A 99 8.68 -10.47 -15.48
N ILE A 100 8.97 -10.44 -14.20
CA ILE A 100 9.42 -11.56 -13.39
C ILE A 100 8.29 -11.92 -12.43
N ILE A 101 7.81 -13.16 -12.54
CA ILE A 101 6.69 -13.69 -11.77
C ILE A 101 7.22 -14.81 -10.87
N PRO A 102 7.18 -14.67 -9.54
CA PRO A 102 7.56 -15.76 -8.64
C PRO A 102 6.58 -16.94 -8.75
N VAL A 103 7.07 -18.15 -8.57
CA VAL A 103 6.25 -19.37 -8.48
C VAL A 103 6.10 -19.78 -7.02
N GLY A 104 4.87 -20.06 -6.59
CA GLY A 104 4.57 -20.41 -5.21
C GLY A 104 4.96 -19.29 -4.24
N ASN A 105 5.69 -19.64 -3.18
CA ASN A 105 6.09 -18.69 -2.14
C ASN A 105 7.41 -17.96 -2.41
N THR A 106 7.99 -18.15 -3.61
CA THR A 106 9.26 -17.53 -4.02
C THR A 106 9.24 -16.01 -3.81
N LYS A 107 10.32 -15.48 -3.25
CA LYS A 107 10.61 -14.04 -3.22
C LYS A 107 11.61 -13.73 -4.31
N VAL A 108 11.28 -12.75 -5.14
CA VAL A 108 12.20 -12.27 -6.18
C VAL A 108 13.33 -11.52 -5.49
N ILE A 109 14.56 -11.88 -5.81
CA ILE A 109 15.77 -11.23 -5.31
C ILE A 109 16.25 -10.28 -6.40
N VAL A 110 16.27 -9.00 -6.09
CA VAL A 110 16.87 -7.95 -6.91
C VAL A 110 18.25 -7.65 -6.36
N ILE A 111 19.27 -7.66 -7.22
CA ILE A 111 20.67 -7.49 -6.83
C ILE A 111 21.25 -6.28 -7.56
N VAL A 112 21.62 -5.27 -6.77
CA VAL A 112 22.19 -3.98 -7.23
C VAL A 112 23.49 -3.75 -6.47
N ASN A 113 24.58 -3.43 -7.16
CA ASN A 113 25.89 -3.15 -6.54
C ASN A 113 26.34 -4.25 -5.54
N GLY A 114 26.03 -5.51 -5.85
CA GLY A 114 26.33 -6.66 -4.98
C GLY A 114 25.37 -6.86 -3.79
N GLN A 115 24.51 -5.90 -3.47
CA GLN A 115 23.53 -5.99 -2.39
C GLN A 115 22.26 -6.71 -2.86
N LYS A 116 21.70 -7.57 -1.99
CA LYS A 116 20.53 -8.41 -2.30
C LYS A 116 19.28 -7.92 -1.56
N TYR A 117 18.21 -7.68 -2.31
CA TYR A 117 16.92 -7.21 -1.80
C TYR A 117 15.82 -8.20 -2.20
N ARG A 118 15.03 -8.66 -1.24
CA ARG A 118 13.93 -9.62 -1.43
C ARG A 118 12.60 -8.89 -1.51
N TYR A 119 11.78 -9.26 -2.50
CA TYR A 119 10.47 -8.67 -2.72
C TYR A 119 9.39 -9.72 -2.87
N ARG A 120 8.20 -9.39 -2.35
CA ARG A 120 6.93 -10.05 -2.67
C ARG A 120 6.38 -9.52 -3.99
N GLY A 121 5.37 -10.21 -4.52
CA GLY A 121 4.74 -9.83 -5.77
C GLY A 121 5.66 -9.98 -6.98
N ASN A 122 5.27 -9.35 -8.08
CA ASN A 122 6.05 -9.42 -9.33
C ASN A 122 7.10 -8.31 -9.36
N ILE A 123 8.15 -8.54 -10.13
CA ILE A 123 9.08 -7.48 -10.53
C ILE A 123 8.88 -7.19 -12.01
N GLU A 124 8.88 -5.92 -12.36
CA GLU A 124 8.90 -5.44 -13.73
C GLU A 124 10.17 -4.61 -13.93
N VAL A 125 10.86 -4.82 -15.04
CA VAL A 125 12.01 -4.04 -15.45
C VAL A 125 11.65 -3.36 -16.77
N ASP A 126 11.71 -2.04 -16.78
CA ASP A 126 11.44 -1.22 -17.95
C ASP A 126 12.62 -0.29 -18.23
N ILE A 127 12.65 0.29 -19.43
CA ILE A 127 13.64 1.30 -19.79
C ILE A 127 13.07 2.69 -19.58
N ASP A 128 13.79 3.47 -18.80
CA ASP A 128 13.60 4.90 -18.71
C ASP A 128 13.85 5.54 -20.09
N LYS A 129 12.84 6.26 -20.60
CA LYS A 129 12.87 6.83 -21.96
C LYS A 129 13.88 7.97 -22.08
N GLU A 130 14.14 8.69 -20.99
CA GLU A 130 15.02 9.87 -20.98
C GLU A 130 16.48 9.43 -20.82
N TYR A 131 16.76 8.60 -19.82
CA TYR A 131 18.13 8.22 -19.47
C TYR A 131 18.61 6.95 -20.18
N ARG A 132 17.71 6.20 -20.83
CA ARG A 132 18.01 4.90 -21.47
C ARG A 132 18.62 3.89 -20.49
N LYS A 133 18.19 3.97 -19.22
CA LYS A 133 18.61 3.09 -18.12
C LYS A 133 17.44 2.25 -17.63
N LEU A 134 17.72 1.24 -16.82
CA LEU A 134 16.71 0.32 -16.30
C LEU A 134 16.02 0.91 -15.06
N ASN A 135 14.69 0.90 -15.06
CA ASN A 135 13.85 1.10 -13.89
C ASN A 135 13.31 -0.25 -13.43
N VAL A 136 13.49 -0.55 -12.15
CA VAL A 136 12.96 -1.76 -11.50
C VAL A 136 11.74 -1.36 -10.67
N ILE A 137 10.62 -2.00 -10.96
CA ILE A 137 9.31 -1.69 -10.41
C ILE A 137 8.77 -2.95 -9.72
N ASN A 138 8.37 -2.83 -8.46
CA ASN A 138 7.70 -3.90 -7.74
C ASN A 138 6.19 -3.77 -7.86
N ILE A 139 5.53 -4.83 -8.35
CA ILE A 139 4.08 -4.92 -8.54
C ILE A 139 3.52 -5.77 -7.41
N ILE A 140 2.83 -5.15 -6.45
CA ILE A 140 2.52 -5.75 -5.16
C ILE A 140 1.17 -5.27 -4.63
N GLY A 141 0.47 -6.09 -3.84
CA GLY A 141 -0.73 -5.66 -3.14
C GLY A 141 -0.40 -4.67 -2.02
N ILE A 142 -1.29 -3.70 -1.78
CA ILE A 142 -1.01 -2.63 -0.82
C ILE A 142 -0.66 -3.12 0.60
N GLU A 143 -1.29 -4.18 1.09
CA GLU A 143 -0.98 -4.68 2.45
C GLU A 143 0.42 -5.30 2.53
N GLU A 144 0.83 -6.07 1.51
CA GLU A 144 2.17 -6.65 1.47
C GLU A 144 3.25 -5.59 1.27
N TYR A 145 2.91 -4.50 0.55
CA TYR A 145 3.78 -3.32 0.46
C TYR A 145 4.00 -2.70 1.84
N LEU A 146 2.94 -2.54 2.63
CA LEU A 146 3.01 -1.94 3.96
C LEU A 146 3.88 -2.73 4.94
N TYR A 147 3.94 -4.07 4.82
CA TYR A 147 4.87 -4.88 5.63
C TYR A 147 6.33 -4.40 5.48
N GLY A 148 6.74 -3.99 4.28
CA GLY A 148 8.07 -3.47 4.01
C GLY A 148 8.24 -1.97 4.25
N VAL A 149 7.15 -1.24 4.55
CA VAL A 149 7.16 0.19 4.89
C VAL A 149 7.26 0.37 6.40
N LEU A 150 6.36 -0.26 7.18
CA LEU A 150 6.19 0.12 8.59
C LEU A 150 7.47 0.02 9.40
N LYS A 151 8.24 -1.07 9.28
CA LYS A 151 9.48 -1.23 10.04
C LYS A 151 10.54 -0.15 9.75
N LYS A 152 10.45 0.52 8.58
CA LYS A 152 11.35 1.62 8.23
C LYS A 152 10.91 2.95 8.81
N GLU A 153 9.62 3.09 9.14
CA GLU A 153 9.01 4.35 9.61
C GLU A 153 8.79 4.33 11.13
N ILE A 154 8.54 3.16 11.73
CA ILE A 154 8.24 3.00 13.15
C ILE A 154 9.00 1.81 13.74
N SER A 155 9.47 1.96 14.98
CA SER A 155 10.12 0.85 15.69
C SER A 155 9.07 -0.19 16.11
N PRO A 156 9.28 -1.50 15.81
CA PRO A 156 8.35 -2.57 16.20
C PRO A 156 8.11 -2.70 17.71
N ARG A 157 8.93 -2.07 18.56
CA ARG A 157 8.82 -2.09 20.02
C ARG A 157 7.78 -1.09 20.57
N TRP A 158 7.22 -0.25 19.70
CA TRP A 158 6.24 0.75 20.10
C TRP A 158 4.90 0.11 20.48
N PRO A 159 4.02 0.83 21.21
CA PRO A 159 2.71 0.33 21.57
C PRO A 159 1.91 -0.13 20.35
N ALA A 160 1.15 -1.21 20.48
CA ALA A 160 0.42 -1.82 19.37
C ALA A 160 -0.54 -0.84 18.67
N GLU A 161 -1.20 0.05 19.43
CA GLU A 161 -2.08 1.07 18.86
C GLU A 161 -1.32 2.13 18.05
N ALA A 162 -0.07 2.45 18.41
CA ALA A 162 0.78 3.32 17.61
C ALA A 162 1.17 2.63 16.28
N LEU A 163 1.51 1.33 16.31
CA LEU A 163 1.78 0.56 15.10
C LEU A 163 0.55 0.52 14.16
N LYS A 164 -0.65 0.36 14.72
CA LYS A 164 -1.91 0.37 13.95
C LYS A 164 -2.21 1.73 13.35
N ALA A 165 -2.03 2.80 14.12
CA ALA A 165 -2.23 4.16 13.64
C ALA A 165 -1.26 4.47 12.48
N GLN A 166 0.02 4.09 12.62
CA GLN A 166 1.01 4.19 11.53
C GLN A 166 0.61 3.36 10.30
N ALA A 167 0.07 2.15 10.49
CA ALA A 167 -0.41 1.32 9.39
C ALA A 167 -1.51 2.01 8.58
N VAL A 168 -2.49 2.60 9.27
CA VAL A 168 -3.60 3.34 8.66
C VAL A 168 -3.12 4.60 7.94
N ALA A 169 -2.22 5.37 8.57
CA ALA A 169 -1.62 6.56 7.95
C ALA A 169 -0.82 6.19 6.69
N ALA A 170 0.07 5.21 6.77
CA ALA A 170 0.90 4.77 5.66
C ALA A 170 0.05 4.21 4.49
N ARG A 171 -1.01 3.46 4.78
CA ARG A 171 -1.97 2.97 3.77
C ARG A 171 -2.68 4.13 3.05
N THR A 172 -3.15 5.08 3.83
CA THR A 172 -3.87 6.26 3.33
C THR A 172 -2.96 7.09 2.41
N PHE A 173 -1.71 7.32 2.84
CA PHE A 173 -0.70 8.01 2.03
C PHE A 173 -0.45 7.30 0.69
N ALA A 174 -0.26 5.97 0.71
CA ALA A 174 0.01 5.20 -0.50
C ALA A 174 -1.17 5.25 -1.49
N ILE A 175 -2.40 5.21 -1.00
CA ILE A 175 -3.61 5.34 -1.84
C ILE A 175 -3.73 6.76 -2.40
N PHE A 176 -3.53 7.79 -1.58
CA PHE A 176 -3.61 9.18 -2.01
C PHE A 176 -2.58 9.49 -3.12
N ASN A 177 -1.36 8.97 -2.98
CA ASN A 177 -0.26 9.22 -3.90
C ASN A 177 -0.17 8.24 -5.07
N MET A 178 -1.17 7.38 -5.28
CA MET A 178 -1.09 6.30 -6.27
C MET A 178 -0.92 6.80 -7.72
N ASN A 179 -1.28 8.04 -8.02
CA ASN A 179 -1.12 8.64 -9.36
C ASN A 179 0.12 9.53 -9.48
N LYS A 180 0.96 9.65 -8.45
CA LYS A 180 2.05 10.64 -8.38
C LYS A 180 3.08 10.51 -9.51
N TYR A 181 3.38 9.30 -9.95
CA TYR A 181 4.39 9.02 -10.98
C TYR A 181 3.86 8.22 -12.17
N ILE A 182 2.55 8.26 -12.41
CA ILE A 182 1.91 7.41 -13.43
C ILE A 182 2.53 7.58 -14.82
N ASP A 183 2.95 8.80 -15.17
CA ASP A 183 3.61 9.13 -16.44
C ASP A 183 5.01 8.49 -16.57
N LYS A 184 5.61 8.11 -15.44
CA LYS A 184 6.89 7.38 -15.37
C LYS A 184 6.71 5.86 -15.31
N GLY A 185 5.47 5.37 -15.38
CA GLY A 185 5.15 3.93 -15.40
C GLY A 185 5.04 3.26 -14.02
N TYR A 186 5.08 4.01 -12.93
CA TYR A 186 4.90 3.51 -11.56
C TYR A 186 4.05 4.48 -10.71
N ASN A 187 3.54 4.03 -9.57
CA ASN A 187 2.66 4.84 -8.72
C ASN A 187 3.45 5.71 -7.74
N ILE A 188 4.37 5.08 -7.01
CA ILE A 188 5.17 5.65 -5.91
C ILE A 188 6.61 5.12 -5.97
N CYS A 189 7.56 5.71 -5.23
CA CYS A 189 8.96 5.26 -5.20
C CYS A 189 9.44 4.91 -3.78
N ALA A 190 10.41 3.99 -3.69
CA ALA A 190 11.03 3.53 -2.44
C ALA A 190 12.07 4.53 -1.89
N SER A 191 11.74 5.82 -1.84
CA SER A 191 12.60 6.89 -1.33
C SER A 191 11.80 7.89 -0.49
N THR A 192 12.49 8.85 0.11
CA THR A 192 11.88 9.96 0.87
C THR A 192 10.89 10.80 0.05
N ASN A 193 10.90 10.70 -1.27
CA ASN A 193 9.91 11.36 -2.12
C ASN A 193 8.51 10.69 -2.03
N SER A 194 8.43 9.46 -1.53
CA SER A 194 7.15 8.81 -1.18
C SER A 194 7.24 8.23 0.23
N GLN A 195 7.57 6.95 0.38
CA GLN A 195 7.74 6.29 1.68
C GLN A 195 8.95 5.38 1.63
N ALA A 196 9.54 5.16 2.79
CA ALA A 196 10.66 4.25 2.91
C ALA A 196 10.16 2.80 2.73
N TYR A 197 10.39 2.19 1.56
CA TYR A 197 10.00 0.82 1.26
C TYR A 197 11.22 -0.10 1.13
N GLY A 198 11.27 -1.14 1.97
CA GLY A 198 12.43 -2.03 2.09
C GLY A 198 12.22 -3.47 1.64
N GLY A 199 11.05 -3.80 1.10
CA GLY A 199 10.66 -5.17 0.76
C GLY A 199 10.70 -6.11 1.98
N VAL A 200 10.92 -7.40 1.72
CA VAL A 200 10.91 -8.47 2.74
C VAL A 200 12.00 -8.29 3.79
N ASN A 201 13.13 -7.68 3.41
CA ASN A 201 14.23 -7.40 4.34
C ASN A 201 13.82 -6.49 5.50
N HIS A 202 12.75 -5.72 5.34
CA HIS A 202 12.25 -4.78 6.34
C HIS A 202 10.86 -5.17 6.85
N GLU A 203 10.54 -6.46 6.87
CA GLU A 203 9.35 -6.95 7.57
C GLU A 203 9.66 -7.24 9.05
N ASP A 204 8.65 -7.08 9.91
CA ASP A 204 8.68 -7.48 11.32
C ASP A 204 7.30 -8.05 11.71
N PRO A 205 7.23 -9.18 12.44
CA PRO A 205 5.94 -9.77 12.82
C PRO A 205 5.01 -8.81 13.57
N LEU A 206 5.55 -7.91 14.40
CA LEU A 206 4.72 -6.96 15.18
C LEU A 206 4.11 -5.88 14.28
N THR A 207 4.90 -5.33 13.35
CA THR A 207 4.37 -4.34 12.39
C THR A 207 3.45 -5.00 11.37
N ASN A 208 3.75 -6.21 10.92
CA ASN A 208 2.90 -6.95 9.99
C ASN A 208 1.53 -7.24 10.62
N LYS A 209 1.52 -7.64 11.89
CA LYS A 209 0.29 -7.83 12.66
C LYS A 209 -0.54 -6.55 12.71
N ALA A 210 0.06 -5.38 12.92
CA ALA A 210 -0.65 -4.10 12.91
C ALA A 210 -1.24 -3.74 11.53
N VAL A 211 -0.53 -4.06 10.44
CA VAL A 211 -1.07 -3.95 9.06
C VAL A 211 -2.28 -4.85 8.89
N ASP A 212 -2.19 -6.10 9.33
CA ASP A 212 -3.25 -7.10 9.18
C ASP A 212 -4.50 -6.75 10.02
N GLU A 213 -4.31 -6.31 11.26
CA GLU A 213 -5.40 -5.88 12.15
C GLU A 213 -6.09 -4.59 11.69
N THR A 214 -5.47 -3.83 10.78
CA THR A 214 -6.02 -2.58 10.20
C THR A 214 -6.28 -2.69 8.70
N ARG A 215 -6.37 -3.92 8.17
CA ARG A 215 -6.52 -4.18 6.73
C ARG A 215 -7.67 -3.37 6.14
N GLY A 216 -7.40 -2.64 5.05
CA GLY A 216 -8.40 -1.81 4.38
C GLY A 216 -8.87 -0.55 5.12
N VAL A 217 -8.39 -0.29 6.35
CA VAL A 217 -8.73 0.93 7.09
C VAL A 217 -7.87 2.09 6.59
N ILE A 218 -8.54 3.18 6.21
CA ILE A 218 -7.94 4.42 5.70
C ILE A 218 -8.58 5.65 6.34
N ILE A 219 -7.86 6.77 6.33
CA ILE A 219 -8.34 8.06 6.83
C ILE A 219 -8.97 8.81 5.66
N THR A 220 -10.22 9.25 5.82
CA THR A 220 -10.93 9.99 4.79
C THR A 220 -11.50 11.29 5.33
N TYR A 221 -11.63 12.28 4.45
CA TYR A 221 -12.36 13.52 4.69
C TYR A 221 -13.27 13.79 3.51
N LYS A 222 -14.56 14.04 3.77
CA LYS A 222 -15.61 14.18 2.73
C LYS A 222 -15.60 13.02 1.71
N GLY A 223 -15.40 11.79 2.21
CA GLY A 223 -15.40 10.57 1.39
C GLY A 223 -14.18 10.37 0.50
N LYS A 224 -13.13 11.19 0.64
CA LYS A 224 -11.87 11.04 -0.11
C LYS A 224 -10.71 10.75 0.85
N PRO A 225 -9.74 9.90 0.47
CA PRO A 225 -8.51 9.72 1.25
C PRO A 225 -7.82 11.07 1.47
N ILE A 226 -7.27 11.29 2.67
CA ILE A 226 -6.47 12.49 2.95
C ILE A 226 -5.00 12.26 2.54
N ASN A 227 -4.23 13.33 2.40
CA ASN A 227 -2.77 13.22 2.32
C ASN A 227 -2.19 13.03 3.74
N ALA A 228 -2.15 11.78 4.20
CA ALA A 228 -1.68 11.41 5.54
C ALA A 228 -0.15 11.43 5.63
N VAL A 229 0.45 12.62 5.59
CA VAL A 229 1.89 12.80 5.84
C VAL A 229 2.18 12.59 7.32
N TYR A 230 3.35 12.07 7.65
CA TYR A 230 3.80 11.82 9.02
C TYR A 230 5.31 12.13 9.12
N HIS A 231 5.81 12.29 10.34
CA HIS A 231 7.21 12.66 10.59
C HIS A 231 7.73 12.07 11.91
N SER A 232 9.05 12.04 12.08
CA SER A 232 9.70 11.33 13.19
C SER A 232 9.75 12.11 14.52
N ASP A 233 9.75 13.43 14.48
CA ASP A 233 9.78 14.28 15.67
C ASP A 233 9.34 15.69 15.26
N SER A 234 8.44 16.28 16.03
CA SER A 234 7.86 17.59 15.79
C SER A 234 8.51 18.70 16.62
N GLY A 235 9.25 18.34 17.68
CA GLY A 235 9.71 19.29 18.69
C GLY A 235 8.59 19.83 19.60
N GLY A 236 7.42 19.19 19.66
CA GLY A 236 6.30 19.48 20.57
C GLY A 236 5.02 20.03 19.90
N TYR A 237 5.06 20.29 18.59
CA TYR A 237 3.92 20.75 17.81
C TYR A 237 4.01 20.25 16.36
N THR A 238 2.92 19.71 15.80
CA THR A 238 2.84 19.56 14.33
C THR A 238 2.81 20.93 13.66
N GLU A 239 3.12 20.99 12.36
CA GLU A 239 3.05 22.23 11.60
C GLU A 239 1.81 22.31 10.71
N ASN A 240 1.37 23.55 10.44
CA ASN A 240 0.36 23.77 9.43
C ASN A 240 0.95 23.50 8.04
N SER A 241 0.18 22.83 7.19
CA SER A 241 0.63 22.41 5.86
C SER A 241 1.13 23.56 4.96
N GLU A 242 0.49 24.72 5.05
CA GLU A 242 0.83 25.92 4.30
C GLU A 242 2.22 26.46 4.68
N ASN A 243 2.65 26.24 5.93
CA ASN A 243 3.95 26.66 6.42
C ASN A 243 5.08 25.77 5.90
N VAL A 244 4.78 24.51 5.55
CA VAL A 244 5.79 23.53 5.09
C VAL A 244 5.82 23.44 3.56
N TRP A 245 4.66 23.40 2.92
CA TRP A 245 4.53 23.12 1.48
C TRP A 245 3.90 24.25 0.67
N GLY A 246 3.64 25.42 1.29
CA GLY A 246 3.06 26.58 0.61
C GLY A 246 1.64 26.39 0.09
N SER A 247 0.99 25.27 0.45
CA SER A 247 -0.36 24.92 0.04
C SER A 247 -1.11 24.26 1.19
N PHE A 248 -2.39 24.56 1.32
CA PHE A 248 -3.24 23.99 2.36
C PHE A 248 -3.54 22.51 2.08
N LEU A 249 -3.18 21.67 3.03
CA LEU A 249 -3.64 20.30 3.23
C LEU A 249 -4.51 20.28 4.50
N LEU A 250 -5.32 19.23 4.68
CA LEU A 250 -6.14 19.04 5.89
C LEU A 250 -5.27 18.60 7.09
N LEU A 251 -4.20 19.33 7.37
CA LEU A 251 -3.25 19.11 8.45
C LEU A 251 -3.14 20.44 9.20
N VAL A 252 -3.50 20.39 10.48
CA VAL A 252 -3.42 21.54 11.38
C VAL A 252 -2.40 21.26 12.47
N GLN A 253 -1.77 22.31 12.96
CA GLN A 253 -0.91 22.26 14.12
C GLN A 253 -1.67 21.73 15.35
N VAL A 254 -1.08 20.75 16.03
CA VAL A 254 -1.56 20.11 17.24
C VAL A 254 -0.39 20.05 18.22
N HIS A 255 -0.65 20.37 19.48
CA HIS A 255 0.35 20.31 20.55
C HIS A 255 0.45 18.92 21.15
N PHE A 256 1.68 18.42 21.34
CA PHE A 256 1.95 17.14 22.01
C PHE A 256 2.73 17.42 23.30
N PRO A 257 2.09 17.27 24.48
CA PRO A 257 2.69 17.65 25.77
C PRO A 257 3.77 16.67 26.25
N ASP A 258 3.86 15.48 25.65
CA ASP A 258 4.90 14.49 25.92
C ASP A 258 5.86 14.42 24.72
N ASN A 259 7.17 14.47 24.95
CA ASN A 259 8.25 14.34 23.93
C ASN A 259 8.30 12.95 23.25
N ASN A 260 7.16 12.37 22.88
CA ASN A 260 7.07 11.09 22.22
C ASN A 260 7.24 11.26 20.71
N GLN A 261 8.23 10.55 20.17
CA GLN A 261 8.78 10.66 18.81
C GLN A 261 7.86 10.15 17.67
N LEU A 262 6.53 10.26 17.79
CA LEU A 262 5.64 10.03 16.66
C LEU A 262 4.45 10.96 16.75
N GLU A 263 4.36 11.78 15.73
CA GLU A 263 3.19 12.61 15.46
C GLU A 263 2.71 12.30 14.04
N LEU A 264 1.47 11.81 13.99
CA LEU A 264 0.72 11.49 12.78
C LEU A 264 -0.06 12.69 12.27
#